data_AF-A0A951JR47-F1
#
_entry.id   AF-A0A951JR47-F1
#
_cell.length_a   1.000
_cell.length_b   1.000
_cell.length_c   1.000
_cell.angle_alpha   90.00
_cell.angle_beta   90.00
_cell.angle_gamma   90.00
#
_symmetry.space_group_name_H-M   'P 1'
#
loop_
_entity.id
_entity.type
_entity.pdbx_description
1 polymer ?
#
loop_
_entity_poly.entity_id
_entity_poly.type
_entity_poly.pdbx_seq_one_letter_code
_entity_poly.pdbx_strand_id
1 'polypeptide(L)'
;MTGEAAAALSADGTFPYAGPTHQREDPIISPERAGEQALGYVRAFGQFFHRSWEKEAGRRIDLRGLRVHPRVFYAESPYGRFPDGPIAPGYRKGFGPYYLVTLTDGRSPVLLVGVSAFNTDVYVNERGLVMTPQDGGNEFVSWGVPVDTAEYVVMTPERAVARLGLRTGARVTTPPHLVQMSVFHHPVLAAWRLTLDRPIRVRAAGGGWQRETRDVYLNGRGHYMVPADEQPLGHTERFLTTSWSSQNRETIEATVPIIRGSAVEWVTVTPDSISVVEREG
;
A
#
# COMPACT_ATOMS: atom_id res chain seq x y z
N MET A 1 -7.79 -21.37 -5.04
CA MET A 1 -7.18 -21.24 -3.70
C MET A 1 -7.03 -22.61 -3.08
N THR A 2 -6.17 -22.75 -2.07
CA THR A 2 -5.99 -23.98 -1.27
C THR A 2 -5.44 -23.60 0.11
N GLY A 3 -5.37 -24.55 1.05
CA GLY A 3 -4.73 -24.36 2.36
C GLY A 3 -5.33 -23.23 3.20
N GLU A 4 -4.47 -22.47 3.86
CA GLU A 4 -4.85 -21.35 4.74
C GLU A 4 -5.63 -20.27 4.01
N ALA A 5 -5.27 -19.99 2.74
CA ALA A 5 -6.01 -19.02 1.92
C ALA A 5 -7.48 -19.40 1.75
N ALA A 6 -7.77 -20.69 1.53
CA ALA A 6 -9.15 -21.17 1.40
C ALA A 6 -9.89 -21.13 2.73
N ALA A 7 -9.21 -21.46 3.83
CA ALA A 7 -9.79 -21.44 5.19
C ALA A 7 -10.07 -20.02 5.71
N ALA A 8 -9.34 -19.01 5.22
CA ALA A 8 -9.49 -17.63 5.64
C ALA A 8 -10.66 -16.87 4.97
N LEU A 9 -11.33 -17.48 3.98
CA LEU A 9 -12.49 -16.85 3.35
C LEU A 9 -13.68 -16.84 4.29
N SER A 10 -14.38 -15.71 4.31
CA SER A 10 -15.68 -15.63 4.95
C SER A 10 -16.75 -16.32 4.10
N ALA A 11 -17.96 -16.46 4.65
CA ALA A 11 -19.06 -17.20 4.01
C ALA A 11 -19.50 -16.61 2.65
N ASP A 12 -19.25 -15.31 2.40
CA ASP A 12 -19.55 -14.66 1.13
C ASP A 12 -18.40 -14.75 0.11
N GLY A 13 -17.33 -15.47 0.44
CA GLY A 13 -16.17 -15.65 -0.42
C GLY A 13 -15.18 -14.47 -0.41
N THR A 14 -15.30 -13.55 0.54
CA THR A 14 -14.33 -12.46 0.72
C THR A 14 -13.28 -12.77 1.78
N PHE A 15 -12.08 -12.22 1.60
CA PHE A 15 -11.07 -12.17 2.64
C PHE A 15 -11.43 -11.06 3.65
N PRO A 16 -11.47 -11.39 4.95
CA PRO A 16 -11.63 -10.40 6.00
C PRO A 16 -10.43 -9.45 6.04
N TYR A 17 -10.56 -8.37 6.80
CA TYR A 17 -9.44 -7.45 7.04
C TYR A 17 -8.25 -8.23 7.63
N ALA A 18 -7.17 -8.35 6.85
CA ALA A 18 -5.88 -8.81 7.33
C ALA A 18 -5.19 -7.61 7.96
N GLY A 19 -5.18 -7.55 9.28
CA GLY A 19 -4.40 -6.56 10.01
C GLY A 19 -2.89 -6.67 9.77
N PRO A 20 -2.06 -5.98 10.57
CA PRO A 20 -0.62 -6.09 10.46
C PRO A 20 -0.16 -7.55 10.59
N THR A 21 0.72 -7.99 9.70
CA THR A 21 1.29 -9.35 9.73
C THR A 21 2.51 -9.43 10.63
N HIS A 22 3.18 -8.30 10.82
CA HIS A 22 4.33 -8.17 11.70
C HIS A 22 3.91 -7.50 13.00
N GLN A 23 4.39 -8.01 14.13
CA GLN A 23 4.26 -7.30 15.40
C GLN A 23 4.99 -5.96 15.26
N ARG A 24 4.26 -4.88 15.56
CA ARG A 24 4.81 -3.52 15.58
C ARG A 24 4.83 -3.02 17.02
N GLU A 25 5.95 -2.44 17.40
CA GLU A 25 6.11 -1.80 18.71
C GLU A 25 5.36 -0.47 18.77
N ASP A 26 5.28 0.21 17.62
CA ASP A 26 4.63 1.50 17.49
C ASP A 26 3.10 1.36 17.43
N PRO A 27 2.36 2.21 18.15
CA PRO A 27 0.91 2.23 18.05
C PRO A 27 0.50 2.64 16.64
N ILE A 28 -0.50 1.94 16.12
CA ILE A 28 -1.16 2.28 14.85
C ILE A 28 -2.63 2.62 15.10
N ILE A 29 -3.19 3.47 14.26
CA ILE A 29 -4.64 3.73 14.26
C ILE A 29 -5.41 2.52 13.74
N SER A 30 -6.72 2.47 14.02
CA SER A 30 -7.64 1.48 13.46
C SER A 30 -8.07 1.84 12.02
N PRO A 31 -8.60 0.89 11.22
CA PRO A 31 -9.20 1.16 9.90
C PRO A 31 -10.30 2.23 9.93
N GLU A 32 -11.17 2.21 10.94
CA GLU A 32 -12.29 3.15 11.10
C GLU A 32 -11.76 4.57 11.27
N ARG A 33 -10.79 4.73 12.17
CA ARG A 33 -10.07 5.99 12.39
C ARG A 33 -9.36 6.49 11.15
N ALA A 34 -8.75 5.60 10.34
CA ALA A 34 -8.17 5.99 9.06
C ALA A 34 -9.24 6.52 8.09
N GLY A 35 -10.42 5.88 8.06
CA GLY A 35 -11.58 6.36 7.29
C GLY A 35 -12.04 7.76 7.70
N GLU A 36 -12.17 8.00 9.01
CA GLU A 36 -12.50 9.33 9.55
C GLU A 36 -11.47 10.39 9.15
N GLN A 37 -10.18 10.09 9.33
CA GLN A 37 -9.08 11.00 8.99
C GLN A 37 -9.04 11.29 7.48
N ALA A 38 -9.27 10.30 6.62
CA ALA A 38 -9.33 10.49 5.17
C ALA A 38 -10.45 11.46 4.76
N LEU A 39 -11.66 11.31 5.31
CA LEU A 39 -12.75 12.27 5.06
C LEU A 39 -12.41 13.66 5.61
N GLY A 40 -11.83 13.72 6.81
CA GLY A 40 -11.39 14.98 7.41
C GLY A 40 -10.35 15.70 6.56
N TYR A 41 -9.40 14.96 5.97
CA TYR A 41 -8.38 15.45 5.06
C TYR A 41 -9.01 16.06 3.80
N VAL A 42 -9.94 15.36 3.16
CA VAL A 42 -10.61 15.87 1.96
C VAL A 42 -11.46 17.10 2.26
N ARG A 43 -12.11 17.17 3.42
CA ARG A 43 -12.88 18.36 3.83
C ARG A 43 -11.99 19.56 4.12
N ALA A 44 -10.86 19.33 4.81
CA ALA A 44 -9.93 20.40 5.18
C ALA A 44 -9.16 20.94 3.97
N PHE A 45 -8.69 20.06 3.08
CA PHE A 45 -7.74 20.44 2.03
C PHE A 45 -8.25 20.24 0.61
N GLY A 46 -9.42 19.65 0.40
CA GLY A 46 -9.92 19.32 -0.93
C GLY A 46 -10.11 20.53 -1.83
N GLN A 47 -10.39 21.72 -1.28
CA GLN A 47 -10.44 22.95 -2.08
C GLN A 47 -9.12 23.25 -2.81
N PHE A 48 -7.98 22.81 -2.28
CA PHE A 48 -6.66 23.01 -2.90
C PHE A 48 -6.32 21.93 -3.92
N PHE A 49 -6.79 20.69 -3.70
CA PHE A 49 -6.39 19.52 -4.50
C PHE A 49 -7.43 19.05 -5.52
N HIS A 50 -8.70 19.48 -5.41
CA HIS A 50 -9.80 18.95 -6.23
C HIS A 50 -9.51 18.97 -7.73
N ARG A 51 -8.89 20.04 -8.26
CA ARG A 51 -8.57 20.11 -9.70
C ARG A 51 -7.62 19.00 -10.15
N SER A 52 -6.65 18.61 -9.32
CA SER A 52 -5.75 17.48 -9.64
C SER A 52 -6.52 16.17 -9.60
N TRP A 53 -7.30 15.96 -8.53
CA TRP A 53 -8.10 14.75 -8.37
C TRP A 53 -9.14 14.58 -9.48
N GLU A 54 -9.82 15.64 -9.89
CA GLU A 54 -10.80 15.61 -10.97
C GLU A 54 -10.15 15.32 -12.32
N LYS A 55 -8.94 15.87 -12.55
CA LYS A 55 -8.14 15.56 -13.75
C LYS A 55 -7.72 14.09 -13.77
N GLU A 56 -7.25 13.55 -12.65
CA GLU A 56 -6.90 12.13 -12.50
C GLU A 56 -8.14 11.24 -12.63
N ALA A 57 -9.27 11.64 -12.03
CA ALA A 57 -10.52 10.90 -12.06
C ALA A 57 -11.24 10.95 -13.43
N GLY A 58 -10.91 11.94 -14.27
CA GLY A 58 -11.61 12.19 -15.53
C GLY A 58 -13.04 12.70 -15.36
N ARG A 59 -13.41 13.18 -14.17
CA ARG A 59 -14.75 13.70 -13.86
C ARG A 59 -14.71 14.66 -12.68
N ARG A 60 -15.78 15.44 -12.52
CA ARG A 60 -16.01 16.24 -11.31
C ARG A 60 -16.24 15.35 -10.10
N ILE A 61 -15.81 15.82 -8.93
CA ILE A 61 -15.96 15.10 -7.66
C ILE A 61 -16.77 15.97 -6.69
N ASP A 62 -17.93 15.49 -6.25
CA ASP A 62 -18.66 16.13 -5.15
C ASP A 62 -17.97 15.83 -3.81
N LEU A 63 -17.05 16.70 -3.40
CA LEU A 63 -16.30 16.57 -2.15
C LEU A 63 -17.19 16.48 -0.90
N ARG A 64 -18.40 17.06 -0.93
CA ARG A 64 -19.32 17.06 0.22
C ARG A 64 -20.08 15.75 0.34
N GLY A 65 -20.39 15.13 -0.80
CA GLY A 65 -21.12 13.87 -0.90
C GLY A 65 -20.27 12.62 -0.64
N LEU A 66 -18.94 12.76 -0.51
CA LEU A 66 -18.04 11.62 -0.37
C LEU A 66 -18.31 10.79 0.88
N ARG A 67 -18.21 9.46 0.72
CA ARG A 67 -18.31 8.48 1.80
C ARG A 67 -17.11 7.54 1.79
N VAL A 68 -16.77 6.99 2.95
CA VAL A 68 -15.77 5.93 3.04
C VAL A 68 -16.36 4.64 2.48
N HIS A 69 -15.63 4.01 1.56
CA HIS A 69 -15.97 2.67 1.10
C HIS A 69 -15.84 1.68 2.26
N PRO A 70 -16.76 0.69 2.42
CA PRO A 70 -16.75 -0.21 3.57
C PRO A 70 -15.45 -1.02 3.76
N ARG A 71 -14.71 -1.27 2.68
CA ARG A 71 -13.41 -1.96 2.74
C ARG A 71 -12.28 -0.94 2.76
N VAL A 72 -11.54 -0.93 3.86
CA VAL A 72 -10.24 -0.25 4.02
C VAL A 72 -9.16 -1.32 4.02
N PHE A 73 -8.11 -1.11 3.24
CA PHE A 73 -6.99 -2.06 3.17
C PHE A 73 -5.80 -1.54 3.97
N TYR A 74 -5.03 -2.45 4.56
CA TYR A 74 -3.78 -2.11 5.25
C TYR A 74 -2.59 -2.56 4.40
N ALA A 75 -1.80 -1.60 3.94
CA ALA A 75 -0.57 -1.82 3.20
C ALA A 75 0.61 -1.83 4.17
N GLU A 76 1.13 -3.02 4.42
CA GLU A 76 2.29 -3.25 5.30
C GLU A 76 3.53 -2.58 4.68
N SER A 77 4.29 -1.86 5.51
CA SER A 77 5.57 -1.30 5.09
C SER A 77 6.66 -2.38 5.13
N PRO A 78 7.56 -2.44 4.12
CA PRO A 78 8.70 -3.35 4.13
C PRO A 78 9.79 -2.94 5.12
N TYR A 79 9.66 -1.76 5.74
CA TYR A 79 10.66 -1.22 6.67
C TYR A 79 10.33 -1.59 8.12
N GLY A 80 11.39 -1.93 8.86
CA GLY A 80 11.32 -2.28 10.27
C GLY A 80 11.25 -1.06 11.18
N ARG A 81 11.71 -1.23 12.42
CA ARG A 81 11.76 -0.14 13.40
C ARG A 81 12.59 1.02 12.85
N PHE A 82 11.98 2.19 12.86
CA PHE A 82 12.65 3.42 12.47
C PHE A 82 13.72 3.78 13.52
N PRO A 83 14.91 4.27 13.13
CA PRO A 83 15.98 4.58 14.08
C PRO A 83 15.52 5.54 15.19
N ASP A 84 15.95 5.26 16.42
CA ASP A 84 15.74 6.18 17.54
C ASP A 84 16.58 7.45 17.30
N GLY A 85 16.06 8.61 17.71
CA GLY A 85 16.78 9.88 17.61
C GLY A 85 15.84 11.05 17.31
N PRO A 86 16.41 12.27 17.19
CA PRO A 86 15.63 13.48 16.97
C PRO A 86 15.18 13.62 15.50
N ILE A 87 14.80 12.54 14.83
CA ILE A 87 14.36 12.56 13.43
C ILE A 87 12.94 13.12 13.35
N ALA A 88 12.68 13.98 12.36
CA ALA A 88 11.36 14.56 12.17
C ALA A 88 10.26 13.48 12.03
N PRO A 89 9.13 13.61 12.75
CA PRO A 89 8.06 12.60 12.77
C PRO A 89 7.53 12.21 11.38
N GLY A 90 7.54 13.14 10.43
CA GLY A 90 7.08 12.91 9.07
C GLY A 90 7.86 11.81 8.32
N TYR A 91 9.14 11.57 8.65
CA TYR A 91 9.87 10.45 8.04
C TYR A 91 9.36 9.11 8.55
N ARG A 92 9.08 8.98 9.84
CA ARG A 92 8.50 7.75 10.40
C ARG A 92 7.17 7.42 9.72
N LYS A 93 6.32 8.42 9.48
CA LYS A 93 5.05 8.26 8.75
C LYS A 93 5.27 7.86 7.29
N GLY A 94 6.29 8.42 6.64
CA GLY A 94 6.67 8.10 5.25
C GLY A 94 7.16 6.66 5.07
N PHE A 95 8.03 6.18 5.96
CA PHE A 95 8.54 4.80 5.97
C PHE A 95 7.55 3.80 6.60
N GLY A 96 6.50 4.29 7.24
CA GLY A 96 5.50 3.49 7.94
C GLY A 96 4.47 2.84 7.02
N PRO A 97 3.62 1.97 7.57
CA PRO A 97 2.54 1.33 6.83
C PRO A 97 1.38 2.31 6.63
N TYR A 98 0.50 2.03 5.67
CA TYR A 98 -0.62 2.92 5.33
C TYR A 98 -1.93 2.15 5.25
N TYR A 99 -3.00 2.79 5.72
CA TYR A 99 -4.35 2.42 5.36
C TYR A 99 -4.71 3.03 4.02
N LEU A 100 -5.20 2.22 3.09
CA LEU A 100 -5.70 2.68 1.80
C LEU A 100 -7.23 2.79 1.88
N VAL A 101 -7.70 4.02 1.95
CA VAL A 101 -9.12 4.37 2.10
C VAL A 101 -9.66 4.85 0.76
N THR A 102 -10.55 4.07 0.16
CA THR A 102 -11.30 4.53 -1.02
C THR A 102 -12.49 5.36 -0.58
N LEU A 103 -12.65 6.54 -1.17
CA LEU A 103 -13.83 7.37 -1.01
C LEU A 103 -14.71 7.28 -2.27
N THR A 104 -16.01 7.19 -2.04
CA THR A 104 -17.02 7.01 -3.09
C THR A 104 -17.95 8.21 -3.18
N ASP A 105 -18.33 8.53 -4.41
CA ASP A 105 -19.51 9.33 -4.74
C ASP A 105 -20.64 8.35 -5.10
N GLY A 106 -21.63 8.24 -4.21
CA GLY A 106 -22.58 7.13 -4.23
C GLY A 106 -21.87 5.78 -4.14
N ARG A 107 -22.00 4.96 -5.19
CA ARG A 107 -21.34 3.64 -5.30
C ARG A 107 -20.03 3.68 -6.10
N SER A 108 -19.68 4.82 -6.69
CA SER A 108 -18.54 4.92 -7.58
C SER A 108 -17.30 5.39 -6.82
N PRO A 109 -16.17 4.66 -6.89
CA PRO A 109 -14.93 5.12 -6.30
C PRO A 109 -14.41 6.33 -7.09
N VAL A 110 -14.03 7.39 -6.38
CA VAL A 110 -13.59 8.68 -6.98
C VAL A 110 -12.25 9.14 -6.47
N LEU A 111 -11.89 8.75 -5.25
CA LEU A 111 -10.64 9.18 -4.62
C LEU A 111 -10.08 8.03 -3.78
N LEU A 112 -8.77 7.85 -3.83
CA LEU A 112 -8.04 6.94 -2.97
C LEU A 112 -7.13 7.78 -2.07
N VAL A 113 -7.23 7.58 -0.76
CA VAL A 113 -6.42 8.26 0.25
C VAL A 113 -5.62 7.21 1.02
N GLY A 114 -4.30 7.23 0.86
CA GLY A 114 -3.37 6.58 1.77
C GLY A 114 -3.26 7.42 3.04
N VAL A 115 -3.60 6.82 4.18
CA VAL A 115 -3.48 7.41 5.53
C VAL A 115 -2.38 6.67 6.26
N SER A 116 -1.33 7.36 6.71
CA SER A 116 -0.28 6.71 7.49
C SER A 116 -0.87 6.05 8.73
N ALA A 117 -0.55 4.78 8.97
CA ALA A 117 -1.05 4.07 10.15
C ALA A 117 -0.51 4.66 11.45
N PHE A 118 0.60 5.40 11.38
CA PHE A 118 1.22 6.10 12.51
C PHE A 118 0.60 7.47 12.81
N ASN A 119 -0.52 7.84 12.17
CA ASN A 119 -1.29 9.06 12.44
C ASN A 119 -2.04 9.01 13.79
N THR A 120 -1.38 8.57 14.86
CA THR A 120 -1.93 8.50 16.22
C THR A 120 -2.08 9.87 16.87
N ASP A 121 -1.34 10.86 16.35
CA ASP A 121 -1.32 12.28 16.73
C ASP A 121 -2.28 13.14 15.88
N VAL A 122 -2.84 12.58 14.82
CA VAL A 122 -3.79 13.27 13.93
C VAL A 122 -5.22 13.04 14.43
N TYR A 123 -6.01 14.12 14.49
CA TYR A 123 -7.41 14.04 14.89
C TYR A 123 -8.33 14.81 13.96
N VAL A 124 -9.61 14.47 14.02
CA VAL A 124 -10.68 15.19 13.31
C VAL A 124 -11.43 16.03 14.33
N ASN A 125 -11.52 17.34 14.12
CA ASN A 125 -12.22 18.25 15.03
C ASN A 125 -13.75 18.16 14.88
N GLU A 126 -14.47 18.91 15.71
CA GLU A 126 -15.95 18.92 15.73
C GLU A 126 -16.59 19.35 14.41
N ARG A 127 -15.86 20.08 13.56
CA ARG A 127 -16.30 20.49 12.22
C ARG A 127 -16.03 19.42 11.16
N GLY A 128 -15.50 18.26 11.55
CA GLY A 128 -15.14 17.19 10.64
C GLY A 128 -13.90 17.51 9.80
N LEU A 129 -13.03 18.43 10.26
CA LEU A 129 -11.78 18.77 9.59
C LEU A 129 -10.60 18.07 10.26
N VAL A 130 -9.66 17.56 9.48
CA VAL A 130 -8.45 16.98 10.04
C VAL A 130 -7.52 18.06 10.58
N MET A 131 -6.89 17.78 11.72
CA MET A 131 -5.88 18.59 12.38
C MET A 131 -4.60 17.76 12.45
N THR A 132 -3.53 18.28 11.86
CA THR A 132 -2.20 17.67 11.87
C THR A 132 -1.28 18.40 12.84
N PRO A 133 -0.28 17.73 13.44
CA PRO A 133 0.76 18.41 14.20
C PRO A 133 1.55 19.38 13.31
N GLN A 134 2.16 20.39 13.92
CA GLN A 134 2.89 21.44 13.19
C GLN A 134 4.19 20.92 12.54
N ASP A 135 4.83 19.95 13.16
CA ASP A 135 6.04 19.24 12.70
C ASP A 135 5.71 17.93 11.98
N GLY A 136 4.45 17.80 11.53
CA GLY A 136 3.97 16.69 10.73
C GLY A 136 4.59 16.61 9.32
N GLY A 137 4.18 15.57 8.60
CA GLY A 137 4.52 15.30 7.21
C GLY A 137 4.13 13.86 6.86
N ASN A 138 3.83 13.63 5.59
CA ASN A 138 3.45 12.30 5.08
C ASN A 138 2.25 11.65 5.81
N GLU A 139 1.35 12.44 6.40
CA GLU A 139 0.13 11.92 7.01
C GLU A 139 -0.80 11.29 5.96
N PHE A 140 -0.83 11.91 4.78
CA PHE A 140 -1.78 11.61 3.71
C PHE A 140 -1.10 11.60 2.35
N VAL A 141 -1.50 10.65 1.50
CA VAL A 141 -1.23 10.64 0.06
C VAL A 141 -2.58 10.42 -0.62
N SER A 142 -2.90 11.19 -1.65
CA SER A 142 -4.22 11.12 -2.30
C SER A 142 -4.10 11.06 -3.82
N TRP A 143 -4.99 10.31 -4.46
CA TRP A 143 -5.01 10.11 -5.91
C TRP A 143 -6.46 9.95 -6.41
N GLY A 144 -6.84 10.67 -7.46
CA GLY A 144 -8.15 10.58 -8.12
C GLY A 144 -8.33 9.27 -8.89
N VAL A 145 -9.44 8.58 -8.69
CA VAL A 145 -9.70 7.27 -9.33
C VAL A 145 -10.36 7.49 -10.70
N PRO A 146 -9.71 7.10 -11.82
CA PRO A 146 -10.28 7.31 -13.15
C PRO A 146 -11.54 6.50 -13.39
N VAL A 147 -12.55 7.13 -14.01
CA VAL A 147 -13.87 6.54 -14.31
C VAL A 147 -13.82 5.22 -15.08
N ASP A 148 -12.87 5.09 -16.00
CA ASP A 148 -12.84 4.00 -16.97
C ASP A 148 -11.82 2.91 -16.61
N THR A 149 -11.20 3.00 -15.44
CA THR A 149 -10.13 2.09 -15.06
C THR A 149 -10.40 1.49 -13.69
N ALA A 150 -10.56 0.18 -13.65
CA ALA A 150 -10.50 -0.55 -12.39
C ALA A 150 -9.07 -0.64 -11.81
N GLU A 151 -8.10 0.01 -12.47
CA GLU A 151 -6.66 -0.11 -12.21
C GLU A 151 -6.14 0.79 -11.08
N TYR A 152 -6.93 1.78 -10.65
CA TYR A 152 -6.52 2.74 -9.61
C TYR A 152 -7.35 2.65 -8.33
N VAL A 153 -8.39 1.81 -8.34
CA VAL A 153 -8.96 1.32 -7.08
C VAL A 153 -8.01 0.26 -6.56
N VAL A 154 -7.78 0.22 -5.25
CA VAL A 154 -7.02 -0.90 -4.65
C VAL A 154 -7.72 -2.19 -5.06
N MET A 155 -7.01 -3.00 -5.85
CA MET A 155 -7.53 -4.30 -6.28
C MET A 155 -7.93 -5.07 -5.03
N THR A 156 -9.07 -5.74 -5.03
CA THR A 156 -9.43 -6.58 -3.88
C THR A 156 -8.54 -7.83 -3.87
N PRO A 157 -8.27 -8.43 -2.71
CA PRO A 157 -7.46 -9.65 -2.65
C PRO A 157 -8.09 -10.80 -3.45
N GLU A 158 -9.43 -10.89 -3.48
CA GLU A 158 -10.14 -11.91 -4.27
C GLU A 158 -9.88 -11.74 -5.76
N ARG A 159 -9.93 -10.48 -6.25
CA ARG A 159 -9.64 -10.18 -7.65
C ARG A 159 -8.18 -10.44 -7.99
N ALA A 160 -7.25 -10.16 -7.09
CA ALA A 160 -5.83 -10.44 -7.27
C ALA A 160 -5.58 -11.95 -7.38
N VAL A 161 -6.16 -12.74 -6.48
CA VAL A 161 -6.11 -14.21 -6.49
C VAL A 161 -6.73 -14.77 -7.76
N ALA A 162 -7.92 -14.31 -8.15
CA ALA A 162 -8.62 -14.77 -9.35
C ALA A 162 -7.79 -14.48 -10.61
N ARG A 163 -7.24 -13.27 -10.72
CA ARG A 163 -6.42 -12.86 -11.86
C ARG A 163 -5.13 -13.68 -11.97
N LEU A 164 -4.42 -13.88 -10.86
CA LEU A 164 -3.21 -14.70 -10.85
C LEU A 164 -3.52 -16.18 -11.13
N GLY A 165 -4.62 -16.71 -10.57
CA GLY A 165 -5.07 -18.09 -10.78
C GLY A 165 -5.45 -18.35 -12.24
N LEU A 166 -6.21 -17.45 -12.87
CA LEU A 166 -6.52 -17.53 -14.30
C LEU A 166 -5.25 -17.53 -15.17
N ARG A 167 -4.22 -16.79 -14.74
CA ARG A 167 -3.00 -16.65 -15.53
C ARG A 167 -2.05 -17.83 -15.39
N THR A 168 -1.96 -18.39 -14.19
CA THR A 168 -0.94 -19.39 -13.85
C THR A 168 -1.51 -20.79 -13.70
N GLY A 169 -2.82 -20.95 -13.51
CA GLY A 169 -3.41 -22.21 -13.05
C GLY A 169 -2.91 -22.69 -11.68
N ALA A 170 -2.03 -21.95 -11.01
CA ALA A 170 -1.57 -22.24 -9.66
C ALA A 170 -2.57 -21.69 -8.65
N ARG A 171 -2.58 -22.27 -7.44
CA ARG A 171 -3.50 -21.88 -6.38
C ARG A 171 -2.74 -21.13 -5.29
N VAL A 172 -3.34 -20.04 -4.81
CA VAL A 172 -2.81 -19.32 -3.65
C VAL A 172 -3.01 -20.15 -2.37
N THR A 173 -1.96 -20.27 -1.56
CA THR A 173 -1.88 -21.11 -0.34
C THR A 173 -2.06 -20.34 0.96
N THR A 174 -1.62 -19.08 1.01
CA THR A 174 -1.72 -18.21 2.18
C THR A 174 -2.66 -17.03 1.92
N PRO A 175 -3.32 -16.47 2.94
CA PRO A 175 -4.12 -15.26 2.77
C PRO A 175 -3.29 -14.15 2.11
N PRO A 176 -3.82 -13.44 1.09
CA PRO A 176 -3.10 -12.33 0.47
C PRO A 176 -2.86 -11.21 1.48
N HIS A 177 -1.65 -10.64 1.45
CA HIS A 177 -1.30 -9.46 2.24
C HIS A 177 -0.89 -8.33 1.32
N LEU A 178 -1.37 -7.13 1.59
CA LEU A 178 -1.03 -5.95 0.81
C LEU A 178 0.26 -5.36 1.36
N VAL A 179 1.26 -5.19 0.51
CA VAL A 179 2.57 -4.65 0.89
C VAL A 179 2.89 -3.39 0.09
N GLN A 180 3.53 -2.42 0.73
CA GLN A 180 4.12 -1.29 0.03
C GLN A 180 5.37 -1.72 -0.73
N MET A 181 5.63 -1.05 -1.85
CA MET A 181 6.78 -1.38 -2.70
C MET A 181 8.09 -0.84 -2.13
N SER A 182 8.15 0.45 -1.80
CA SER A 182 9.25 1.11 -1.09
C SER A 182 8.81 2.53 -0.70
N VAL A 183 9.63 3.25 0.06
CA VAL A 183 9.34 4.64 0.47
C VAL A 183 9.28 5.61 -0.72
N PHE A 184 9.92 5.25 -1.84
CA PHE A 184 9.93 6.05 -3.07
C PHE A 184 8.68 5.84 -3.94
N HIS A 185 7.84 4.87 -3.59
CA HIS A 185 6.59 4.61 -4.29
C HIS A 185 5.43 5.17 -3.47
N HIS A 186 4.45 5.75 -4.17
CA HIS A 186 3.22 6.13 -3.49
C HIS A 186 2.56 4.88 -2.86
N PRO A 187 2.06 4.97 -1.61
CA PRO A 187 1.36 3.85 -0.96
C PRO A 187 0.19 3.28 -1.77
N VAL A 188 -0.43 4.08 -2.62
CA VAL A 188 -1.51 3.66 -3.54
C VAL A 188 -1.06 2.62 -4.57
N LEU A 189 0.25 2.47 -4.80
CA LEU A 189 0.85 1.48 -5.68
C LEU A 189 1.19 0.16 -4.96
N ALA A 190 0.74 -0.01 -3.71
CA ALA A 190 0.91 -1.25 -2.97
C ALA A 190 0.42 -2.48 -3.76
N ALA A 191 1.03 -3.62 -3.47
CA ALA A 191 0.84 -4.86 -4.21
C ALA A 191 0.41 -5.99 -3.28
N TRP A 192 -0.51 -6.82 -3.75
CA TRP A 192 -0.86 -8.06 -3.04
C TRP A 192 0.26 -9.06 -3.21
N ARG A 193 0.85 -9.49 -2.10
CA ARG A 193 1.71 -10.67 -2.04
C ARG A 193 0.83 -11.92 -2.13
N LEU A 194 1.11 -12.78 -3.09
CA LEU A 194 0.40 -14.02 -3.35
C LEU A 194 1.42 -15.16 -3.37
N THR A 195 1.31 -16.09 -2.41
CA THR A 195 2.14 -17.30 -2.37
C THR A 195 1.40 -18.48 -2.99
N LEU A 196 2.04 -19.17 -3.92
CA LEU A 196 1.47 -20.23 -4.74
C LEU A 196 1.79 -21.64 -4.22
N ASP A 197 0.90 -22.60 -4.51
CA ASP A 197 1.04 -24.02 -4.14
C ASP A 197 2.16 -24.75 -4.89
N ARG A 198 2.65 -24.17 -5.98
CA ARG A 198 3.76 -24.67 -6.78
C ARG A 198 4.54 -23.52 -7.40
N PRO A 199 5.84 -23.71 -7.70
CA PRO A 199 6.60 -22.68 -8.41
C PRO A 199 6.03 -22.48 -9.83
N ILE A 200 6.11 -21.24 -10.28
CA ILE A 200 5.87 -20.82 -11.66
C ILE A 200 7.17 -20.27 -12.24
N ARG A 201 7.32 -20.31 -13.56
CA ARG A 201 8.40 -19.62 -14.26
C ARG A 201 7.93 -18.23 -14.65
N VAL A 202 8.73 -17.24 -14.32
CA VAL A 202 8.51 -15.83 -14.67
C VAL A 202 9.67 -15.33 -15.52
N ARG A 203 9.40 -14.37 -16.41
CA ARG A 203 10.42 -13.70 -17.21
C ARG A 203 10.22 -12.19 -17.19
N ALA A 204 11.32 -11.44 -17.09
CA ALA A 204 11.26 -9.98 -17.04
C ALA A 204 10.69 -9.39 -18.35
N ALA A 205 10.03 -8.24 -18.24
CA ALA A 205 9.37 -7.54 -19.35
C ALA A 205 10.29 -7.12 -20.51
N GLY A 206 11.62 -7.06 -20.30
CA GLY A 206 12.56 -6.48 -21.26
C GLY A 206 13.93 -7.16 -21.32
N GLY A 207 14.05 -8.44 -20.97
CA GLY A 207 15.35 -9.11 -20.97
C GLY A 207 15.30 -10.64 -20.90
N GLY A 208 16.48 -11.26 -20.82
CA GLY A 208 16.67 -12.70 -20.69
C GLY A 208 16.51 -13.25 -19.27
N TRP A 209 16.26 -12.39 -18.27
CA TRP A 209 16.08 -12.81 -16.89
C TRP A 209 14.85 -13.71 -16.76
N GLN A 210 15.06 -14.88 -16.15
CA GLN A 210 14.03 -15.85 -15.84
C GLN A 210 14.29 -16.43 -14.46
N ARG A 211 13.22 -16.74 -13.73
CA ARG A 211 13.32 -17.37 -12.42
C ARG A 211 12.10 -18.22 -12.14
N GLU A 212 12.28 -19.24 -11.30
CA GLU A 212 11.20 -19.95 -10.67
C GLU A 212 10.87 -19.34 -9.30
N THR A 213 9.59 -19.06 -9.05
CA THR A 213 9.13 -18.48 -7.79
C THR A 213 7.77 -19.01 -7.39
N ARG A 214 7.48 -18.97 -6.09
CA ARG A 214 6.13 -19.16 -5.56
C ARG A 214 5.48 -17.85 -5.13
N ASP A 215 6.28 -16.80 -4.96
CA ASP A 215 5.80 -15.49 -4.54
C ASP A 215 5.66 -14.58 -5.75
N VAL A 216 4.44 -14.06 -5.95
CA VAL A 216 4.10 -13.09 -6.98
C VAL A 216 3.38 -11.92 -6.32
N TYR A 217 3.69 -10.72 -6.80
CA TYR A 217 3.11 -9.49 -6.32
C TYR A 217 2.27 -8.86 -7.43
N LEU A 218 1.06 -8.41 -7.10
CA LEU A 218 0.12 -7.83 -8.06
C LEU A 218 -0.46 -6.53 -7.52
N ASN A 219 -0.19 -5.41 -8.18
CA ASN A 219 -0.71 -4.10 -7.78
C ASN A 219 -2.04 -3.76 -8.48
N GLY A 220 -2.64 -2.63 -8.09
CA GLY A 220 -3.90 -2.12 -8.68
C GLY A 220 -3.84 -2.00 -10.20
N ARG A 221 -2.68 -1.59 -10.74
CA ARG A 221 -2.43 -1.43 -12.19
C ARG A 221 -2.33 -2.75 -12.96
N GLY A 222 -2.42 -3.88 -12.28
CA GLY A 222 -2.30 -5.19 -12.90
C GLY A 222 -0.88 -5.56 -13.30
N HIS A 223 0.13 -4.87 -12.77
CA HIS A 223 1.52 -5.26 -12.97
C HIS A 223 1.85 -6.45 -12.08
N TYR A 224 2.40 -7.49 -12.70
CA TYR A 224 3.00 -8.62 -11.99
C TYR A 224 4.44 -8.27 -11.65
N MET A 225 4.83 -8.52 -10.42
CA MET A 225 6.15 -8.23 -9.91
C MET A 225 6.65 -9.42 -9.10
N VAL A 226 7.96 -9.57 -9.08
CA VAL A 226 8.66 -10.53 -8.23
C VAL A 226 9.83 -9.81 -7.58
N PRO A 227 10.24 -10.20 -6.35
CA PRO A 227 11.42 -9.64 -5.73
C PRO A 227 12.64 -9.87 -6.62
N ALA A 228 13.50 -8.86 -6.74
CA ALA A 228 14.84 -9.04 -7.30
C ALA A 228 15.63 -10.07 -6.46
N ASP A 229 16.60 -10.72 -7.08
CA ASP A 229 17.42 -11.76 -6.44
C ASP A 229 18.20 -11.22 -5.24
N GLU A 230 18.65 -9.97 -5.35
CA GLU A 230 19.30 -9.25 -4.28
C GLU A 230 18.32 -8.23 -3.67
N GLN A 231 18.19 -8.26 -2.34
CA GLN A 231 17.43 -7.27 -1.57
C GLN A 231 18.38 -6.60 -0.60
N PRO A 232 18.33 -5.25 -0.46
CA PRO A 232 19.10 -4.59 0.56
C PRO A 232 18.62 -4.99 1.97
N LEU A 233 19.52 -4.96 2.95
CA LEU A 233 19.18 -5.22 4.36
C LEU A 233 18.60 -3.99 5.06
N GLY A 234 18.78 -2.81 4.47
CA GLY A 234 18.26 -1.55 4.99
C GLY A 234 18.37 -0.45 3.94
N HIS A 235 17.70 0.66 4.23
CA HIS A 235 17.70 1.87 3.42
C HIS A 235 18.39 2.98 4.19
N THR A 236 19.47 3.52 3.63
CA THR A 236 20.22 4.63 4.24
C THR A 236 19.82 5.95 3.61
N GLU A 237 19.48 6.92 4.45
CA GLU A 237 19.09 8.26 3.99
C GLU A 237 19.52 9.34 4.99
N ARG A 238 19.53 10.59 4.51
CA ARG A 238 19.76 11.78 5.32
C ARG A 238 18.43 12.34 5.83
N PHE A 239 18.24 12.27 7.13
CA PHE A 239 17.04 12.72 7.82
C PHE A 239 17.24 14.10 8.44
N LEU A 240 16.24 14.97 8.28
CA LEU A 240 16.20 16.21 9.05
C LEU A 240 15.87 15.92 10.51
N THR A 241 16.58 16.61 11.39
CA THR A 241 16.32 16.57 12.82
C THR A 241 15.32 17.64 13.25
N THR A 242 14.50 17.36 14.27
CA THR A 242 13.64 18.35 14.92
C THR A 242 14.41 19.03 16.04
N SER A 243 14.91 20.25 15.81
CA SER A 243 15.31 21.16 16.89
C SER A 243 14.22 22.22 17.08
N TRP A 244 13.59 22.24 18.26
CA TRP A 244 12.50 23.17 18.60
C TRP A 244 12.97 24.64 18.65
N SER A 245 14.27 24.89 18.83
CA SER A 245 14.89 26.22 18.79
C SER A 245 15.46 26.50 17.39
N SER A 246 14.58 26.98 16.51
CA SER A 246 14.86 27.75 15.29
C SER A 246 16.33 28.17 15.05
N GLN A 247 16.99 27.51 14.08
CA GLN A 247 17.79 28.05 12.95
C GLN A 247 18.79 27.04 12.38
N ASN A 248 19.18 26.02 13.15
CA ASN A 248 20.09 24.96 12.68
C ASN A 248 19.31 23.65 12.47
N ARG A 249 18.83 23.45 11.24
CA ARG A 249 18.38 22.13 10.79
C ARG A 249 19.61 21.29 10.51
N GLU A 250 19.89 20.33 11.36
CA GLU A 250 20.93 19.34 11.10
C GLU A 250 20.33 18.15 10.36
N THR A 251 21.10 17.60 9.42
CA THR A 251 20.78 16.31 8.82
C THR A 251 21.62 15.24 9.49
N ILE A 252 21.00 14.14 9.92
CA ILE A 252 21.70 12.93 10.33
C ILE A 252 21.55 11.88 9.25
N GLU A 253 22.59 11.08 9.02
CA GLU A 253 22.48 9.88 8.20
C GLU A 253 22.08 8.71 9.09
N ALA A 254 21.05 7.96 8.69
CA ALA A 254 20.66 6.75 9.40
C ALA A 254 20.17 5.67 8.44
N THR A 255 20.18 4.42 8.89
CA THR A 255 19.70 3.27 8.13
C THR A 255 18.42 2.73 8.74
N VAL A 256 17.36 2.69 7.95
CA VAL A 256 16.10 2.03 8.31
C VAL A 256 16.19 0.56 7.85
N PRO A 257 16.13 -0.43 8.75
CA PRO A 257 16.23 -1.83 8.36
C PRO A 257 15.04 -2.26 7.50
N ILE A 258 15.27 -3.20 6.59
CA ILE A 258 14.20 -3.86 5.83
C ILE A 258 13.79 -5.13 6.59
N ILE A 259 12.49 -5.34 6.75
CA ILE A 259 11.94 -6.50 7.44
C ILE A 259 12.32 -7.76 6.65
N ARG A 260 12.84 -8.77 7.36
CA ARG A 260 13.19 -10.06 6.76
C ARG A 260 12.01 -10.65 5.97
N GLY A 261 12.24 -10.95 4.70
CA GLY A 261 11.22 -11.54 3.82
C GLY A 261 10.30 -10.52 3.14
N SER A 262 10.52 -9.22 3.38
CA SER A 262 9.98 -8.13 2.55
C SER A 262 10.89 -7.88 1.34
N ALA A 263 10.36 -7.17 0.35
CA ALA A 263 11.11 -6.76 -0.82
C ALA A 263 10.93 -5.26 -1.06
N VAL A 264 11.99 -4.61 -1.53
CA VAL A 264 11.98 -3.21 -1.96
C VAL A 264 12.54 -3.03 -3.37
N GLU A 265 13.27 -4.01 -3.87
CA GLU A 265 13.74 -4.09 -5.26
C GLU A 265 12.90 -5.11 -6.04
N TRP A 266 12.43 -4.70 -7.22
CA TRP A 266 11.39 -5.42 -7.95
C TRP A 266 11.77 -5.65 -9.41
N VAL A 267 11.42 -6.83 -9.92
CA VAL A 267 11.44 -7.14 -11.36
C VAL A 267 10.00 -7.16 -11.87
N THR A 268 9.69 -6.30 -12.83
CA THR A 268 8.40 -6.30 -13.52
C THR A 268 8.33 -7.46 -14.52
N VAL A 269 7.26 -8.24 -14.41
CA VAL A 269 6.99 -9.43 -15.22
C VAL A 269 5.85 -9.10 -16.20
N THR A 270 6.05 -9.36 -17.48
CA THR A 270 4.97 -9.22 -18.46
C THR A 270 3.95 -10.34 -18.27
N PRO A 271 2.64 -10.08 -18.46
CA PRO A 271 1.64 -11.13 -18.31
C PRO A 271 1.97 -12.36 -19.18
N ASP A 272 2.40 -12.16 -20.44
CA ASP A 272 2.69 -13.22 -21.45
C ASP A 272 3.90 -14.07 -21.14
N SER A 273 4.66 -13.71 -20.12
CA SER A 273 5.92 -14.35 -19.78
C SER A 273 5.84 -15.25 -18.55
N ILE A 274 4.62 -15.44 -18.01
CA ILE A 274 4.33 -16.29 -16.86
C ILE A 274 3.83 -17.65 -17.34
N SER A 275 4.52 -18.73 -16.98
CA SER A 275 4.12 -20.09 -17.30
C SER A 275 4.29 -21.05 -16.11
N VAL A 276 3.56 -22.15 -16.14
CA VAL A 276 3.73 -23.24 -15.16
C VAL A 276 4.98 -24.04 -15.53
N VAL A 277 5.76 -24.42 -14.53
CA VAL A 277 6.81 -25.42 -14.72
C VAL A 277 6.11 -26.78 -14.82
N GLU A 278 6.05 -27.33 -16.03
CA GLU A 278 5.64 -28.72 -16.22
C GLU A 278 6.68 -29.60 -15.52
N ARG A 279 6.23 -30.44 -14.58
CA ARG A 279 7.11 -31.48 -14.03
C ARG A 279 7.27 -32.52 -15.12
N GLU A 280 8.48 -32.71 -15.63
CA GLU A 280 8.82 -33.92 -16.37
C GLU A 280 8.51 -35.11 -15.46
N GLY A 281 7.62 -35.98 -15.91
CA GLY A 281 7.13 -37.15 -15.19
C GLY A 281 8.05 -38.35 -15.32
#